data_AF-A0A559IES1-F1
#
_entry.id   AF-A0A559IES1-F1
#
_cell.length_a   1.000
_cell.length_b   1.000
_cell.length_c   1.000
_cell.angle_alpha   90.00
_cell.angle_beta   90.00
_cell.angle_gamma   90.00
#
_symmetry.space_group_name_H-M   'P 1'
#
loop_
_entity.id
_entity.type
_entity.pdbx_description
1 polymer ?
#
loop_
_entity_poly.entity_id
_entity_poly.type
_entity_poly.pdbx_seq_one_letter_code
_entity_poly.pdbx_strand_id
1 'polypeptide(L)'
;MSEINQGSIVTVVDKGFTYSNYTELFNHARKLIKVDILHAYNQTPTEGETYRVLTVVHHLDSMTPTPIALIHNDNLYAYLVEVDGLRLK
;
A
#
# COMPACT_ATOMS: atom_id res chain seq x y z
N MET A 1 13.67 5.56 -13.80
CA MET A 1 12.64 4.61 -13.33
C MET A 1 11.51 5.44 -12.76
N SER A 2 10.27 5.19 -13.15
CA SER A 2 9.14 5.98 -12.67
C SER A 2 8.86 5.59 -11.22
N GLU A 3 8.98 6.56 -10.32
CA GLU A 3 8.84 6.36 -8.88
C GLU A 3 7.36 6.33 -8.49
N ILE A 4 6.93 5.29 -7.76
CA ILE A 4 5.57 5.18 -7.22
C ILE A 4 5.46 6.13 -6.03
N ASN A 5 4.53 7.08 -6.11
CA ASN A 5 4.36 8.15 -5.14
C ASN A 5 2.89 8.28 -4.73
N GLN A 6 2.61 9.11 -3.72
CA GLN A 6 1.24 9.46 -3.36
C GLN A 6 0.47 9.98 -4.58
N GLY A 7 -0.74 9.47 -4.79
CA GLY A 7 -1.62 9.82 -5.89
C GLY A 7 -1.41 8.99 -7.15
N SER A 8 -0.32 8.21 -7.25
CA SER A 8 -0.07 7.29 -8.37
C SER A 8 -1.19 6.27 -8.52
N ILE A 9 -1.50 5.93 -9.77
CA ILE A 9 -2.38 4.82 -10.11
C ILE A 9 -1.49 3.62 -10.43
N VAL A 10 -1.74 2.52 -9.73
CA VAL A 10 -0.92 1.31 -9.79
C VAL A 10 -1.78 0.08 -10.03
N THR A 11 -1.19 -0.92 -10.64
CA THR A 11 -1.73 -2.27 -10.74
C THR A 11 -0.89 -3.20 -9.87
N VAL A 12 -1.53 -4.12 -9.15
CA VAL A 12 -0.83 -5.18 -8.44
C VAL A 12 -0.35 -6.21 -9.47
N VAL A 13 0.96 -6.36 -9.61
CA VAL A 13 1.59 -7.23 -10.64
C VAL A 13 2.18 -8.51 -10.07
N ASP A 14 2.46 -8.50 -8.77
CA ASP A 14 2.79 -9.69 -7.99
C ASP A 14 2.19 -9.47 -6.60
N LYS A 15 1.83 -10.55 -5.92
CA LYS A 15 1.53 -10.50 -4.49
C LYS A 15 2.85 -10.35 -3.72
N GLY A 16 3.59 -9.28 -3.99
CA GLY A 16 4.74 -8.86 -3.19
C GLY A 16 4.37 -8.84 -1.71
N PHE A 17 5.35 -8.75 -0.81
CA PHE A 17 5.06 -8.87 0.62
C PHE A 17 3.94 -7.89 1.03
N THR A 18 2.86 -8.48 1.56
CA THR A 18 1.73 -7.72 2.08
C THR A 18 1.88 -7.57 3.58
N TYR A 19 1.65 -6.36 4.07
CA TYR A 19 1.71 -6.06 5.50
C TYR A 19 0.31 -5.95 6.09
N SER A 20 -0.63 -6.76 5.59
CA SER A 20 -2.04 -6.76 5.96
C SER A 20 -2.30 -7.05 7.45
N ASN A 21 -1.30 -7.56 8.17
CA ASN A 21 -1.38 -7.83 9.61
C ASN A 21 -0.76 -6.73 10.48
N TYR A 22 -0.08 -5.76 9.88
CA TYR A 22 0.65 -4.72 10.59
C TYR A 22 -0.24 -3.49 10.84
N THR A 23 -1.11 -3.62 11.84
CA THR A 23 -2.04 -2.54 12.23
C THR A 23 -1.31 -1.26 12.64
N GLU A 24 -0.15 -1.36 13.28
CA GLU A 24 0.65 -0.18 13.66
C GLU A 24 1.19 0.56 12.44
N LEU A 25 1.71 -0.18 11.46
CA LEU A 25 2.17 0.38 10.19
C LEU A 25 1.02 1.03 9.42
N PHE A 26 -0.14 0.38 9.39
CA PHE A 26 -1.35 0.94 8.79
C PHE A 26 -1.74 2.25 9.47
N ASN A 27 -1.80 2.28 10.80
CA ASN A 27 -2.13 3.48 11.56
C ASN A 27 -1.10 4.59 11.37
N HIS A 28 0.18 4.24 11.23
CA HIS A 28 1.23 5.20 10.90
C HIS A 28 1.00 5.81 9.51
N ALA A 29 0.79 4.99 8.48
CA ALA A 29 0.50 5.46 7.14
C ALA A 29 -0.80 6.29 7.07
N ARG A 30 -1.86 5.85 7.76
CA ARG A 30 -3.14 6.55 7.84
C ARG A 30 -3.00 7.95 8.46
N LYS A 31 -2.13 8.14 9.46
CA LYS A 31 -1.89 9.46 10.07
C LYS A 31 -1.33 10.49 9.09
N LEU A 32 -0.68 10.04 8.00
CA LEU A 32 -0.09 10.92 6.98
C LEU A 32 -1.11 11.41 5.95
N ILE A 33 -2.33 10.86 5.95
CA ILE A 33 -3.37 11.16 4.97
C ILE A 33 -4.66 11.59 5.65
N LYS A 34 -5.43 12.45 4.98
CA LYS A 34 -6.73 12.95 5.48
C LYS A 34 -7.89 12.25 4.78
N VAL A 35 -7.88 10.92 4.77
CA VAL A 35 -8.92 10.09 4.13
C VAL A 35 -9.43 9.08 5.13
N ASP A 36 -10.75 8.91 5.18
CA ASP A 36 -11.34 7.85 6.00
C ASP A 36 -11.33 6.54 5.23
N ILE A 37 -10.50 5.62 5.71
CA ILE A 37 -10.24 4.31 5.10
C ILE A 37 -10.17 3.27 6.21
N LEU A 38 -10.56 2.05 5.86
CA LEU A 38 -10.51 0.89 6.72
C LEU A 38 -9.31 0.03 6.36
N HIS A 39 -8.66 -0.54 7.38
CA HIS A 39 -7.59 -1.50 7.13
C HIS A 39 -8.19 -2.78 6.55
N ALA A 40 -7.68 -3.22 5.40
CA ALA A 40 -7.97 -4.53 4.84
C ALA A 40 -7.19 -5.62 5.61
N TYR A 41 -7.49 -5.75 6.91
CA TYR A 41 -6.77 -6.65 7.82
C TYR A 41 -6.90 -8.11 7.37
N ASN A 42 -5.79 -8.85 7.33
CA ASN A 42 -5.71 -10.22 6.79
C ASN A 42 -6.22 -10.38 5.34
N GLN A 43 -6.40 -9.28 4.60
CA GLN A 43 -6.82 -9.31 3.20
C GLN A 43 -5.67 -8.92 2.29
N THR A 44 -5.63 -9.55 1.12
CA THR A 44 -4.69 -9.22 0.05
C THR A 44 -5.42 -8.49 -1.07
N PRO A 45 -4.80 -7.49 -1.72
CA PRO A 45 -5.37 -6.90 -2.89
C PRO A 45 -5.42 -7.92 -4.04
N THR A 46 -6.30 -7.69 -5.00
CA THR A 46 -6.49 -8.54 -6.16
C THR A 46 -5.44 -8.21 -7.22
N GLU A 47 -4.81 -9.24 -7.78
CA GLU A 47 -3.84 -9.08 -8.86
C GLU A 47 -4.54 -8.57 -10.13
N GLY A 48 -3.88 -7.69 -10.89
CA GLY A 48 -4.43 -7.08 -12.10
C GLY A 48 -5.46 -5.97 -11.86
N GLU A 49 -5.97 -5.82 -10.63
CA GLU A 49 -6.83 -4.70 -10.25
C GLU A 49 -6.04 -3.41 -10.10
N THR A 50 -6.74 -2.30 -10.34
CA THR A 50 -6.16 -0.96 -10.27
C THR A 50 -6.46 -0.32 -8.91
N TYR A 51 -5.43 0.23 -8.30
CA TYR A 51 -5.51 0.92 -7.02
C TYR A 51 -4.86 2.30 -7.11
N ARG A 52 -5.27 3.18 -6.21
CA ARG A 52 -4.61 4.47 -6.00
C ARG A 52 -3.70 4.39 -4.78
N VAL A 53 -2.50 4.93 -4.90
CA VAL A 53 -1.56 5.07 -3.78
C VAL A 53 -1.98 6.28 -2.94
N LEU A 54 -2.26 6.04 -1.66
CA LEU A 54 -2.60 7.09 -0.71
C LEU A 54 -1.36 7.70 -0.05
N THR A 55 -0.38 6.86 0.28
CA THR A 55 0.91 7.29 0.81
C THR A 55 1.91 6.16 0.61
N VAL A 56 3.19 6.49 0.67
CA VAL A 56 4.30 5.53 0.74
C VAL A 56 5.02 5.74 2.07
N VAL A 57 5.31 4.67 2.78
CA VAL A 57 5.99 4.66 4.08
C VAL A 57 7.10 3.61 4.08
N HIS A 58 8.00 3.67 5.06
CA HIS A 58 9.01 2.62 5.27
C HIS A 58 8.72 1.86 6.56
N HIS A 59 8.99 0.55 6.56
CA HIS A 59 8.95 -0.24 7.79
C HIS A 59 10.11 0.20 8.70
N LEU A 60 9.81 0.59 9.94
CA LEU A 60 10.82 1.12 10.89
C LEU A 60 11.82 0.06 11.37
N ASP A 61 11.46 -1.23 11.26
CA ASP A 61 12.18 -2.36 11.87
C ASP A 61 12.76 -3.38 10.88
N SER A 62 12.81 -3.05 9.58
CA SER A 62 13.33 -4.00 8.57
C SER A 62 14.79 -3.69 8.23
N MET A 63 15.65 -4.70 8.24
CA MET A 63 17.06 -4.60 7.79
C MET A 63 17.18 -4.14 6.33
N THR A 64 16.10 -4.22 5.56
CA THR A 64 15.95 -3.66 4.22
C THR A 64 14.81 -2.63 4.23
N PRO A 65 15.08 -1.34 3.97
CA PRO A 65 14.07 -0.28 3.97
C PRO A 65 13.26 -0.32 2.67
N THR A 66 12.54 -1.41 2.40
CA THR A 66 11.64 -1.48 1.25
C THR A 66 10.49 -0.47 1.45
N PRO A 67 10.19 0.37 0.45
CA PRO A 67 9.05 1.27 0.53
C PRO A 67 7.75 0.47 0.42
N ILE A 68 6.77 0.83 1.25
CA ILE A 68 5.47 0.19 1.38
C ILE A 68 4.42 1.21 1.00
N ALA A 69 3.61 0.89 0.00
CA ALA A 69 2.49 1.70 -0.43
C ALA A 69 1.23 1.31 0.34
N LEU A 70 0.53 2.32 0.83
CA LEU A 70 -0.86 2.20 1.25
C LEU A 70 -1.75 2.45 0.03
N ILE A 71 -2.41 1.40 -0.47
CA ILE A 71 -3.21 1.45 -1.69
C ILE A 71 -4.68 1.23 -1.38
N HIS A 72 -5.57 1.84 -2.16
CA HIS A 72 -7.01 1.62 -2.04
C HIS A 72 -7.69 1.57 -3.40
N ASN A 73 -8.77 0.80 -3.49
CA ASN A 73 -9.80 0.95 -4.50
C ASN A 73 -11.01 1.61 -3.83
N ASP A 74 -11.98 2.15 -4.58
CA ASP A 74 -13.08 3.00 -4.10
C ASP A 74 -14.02 2.39 -3.02
N ASN A 75 -13.62 1.25 -2.45
CA ASN A 75 -14.35 0.38 -1.54
C ASN A 75 -14.05 0.69 -0.05
N LEU A 76 -13.43 1.83 0.26
CA LEU A 76 -12.93 2.27 1.59
C LEU A 76 -11.83 1.39 2.22
N TYR A 77 -11.63 0.15 1.77
CA TYR A 77 -10.57 -0.73 2.24
C TYR A 77 -9.22 -0.35 1.62
N ALA A 78 -8.20 -0.29 2.47
CA ALA A 78 -6.83 0.00 2.07
C ALA A 78 -5.87 -1.12 2.50
N TYR A 79 -4.93 -1.41 1.61
CA TYR A 79 -3.98 -2.51 1.67
C TYR A 79 -2.55 -1.96 1.78
N LEU A 80 -1.69 -2.65 2.52
CA LEU A 80 -0.26 -2.34 2.59
C LEU A 80 0.51 -3.34 1.74
N VAL A 81 1.23 -2.84 0.74
CA VAL A 81 1.96 -3.66 -0.24
C VAL A 81 3.33 -3.05 -0.48
N GLU A 82 4.38 -3.87 -0.57
CA GLU A 82 5.67 -3.39 -1.07
C GLU A 82 5.54 -2.79 -2.46
N VAL A 83 6.24 -1.69 -2.71
CA VAL A 83 6.25 -1.01 -4.01
C VAL A 83 6.72 -1.95 -5.13
N ASP A 84 7.58 -2.93 -4.84
CA ASP A 84 8.07 -3.92 -5.81
C ASP A 84 6.95 -4.84 -6.35
N GLY A 85 5.86 -5.03 -5.59
CA GLY A 85 4.67 -5.76 -6.04
C GLY A 85 3.72 -4.91 -6.90
N LEU A 86 4.06 -3.65 -7.17
CA LEU A 86 3.22 -2.68 -7.85
C LEU A 86 3.85 -2.19 -9.15
N ARG A 87 2.99 -1.88 -10.13
CA ARG A 87 3.40 -1.28 -11.39
C ARG A 87 2.55 -0.05 -11.70
N LEU A 88 3.20 1.03 -12.10
CA LEU A 88 2.50 2.23 -12.58
C LEU A 88 1.67 1.90 -13.82
N LYS A 89 0.45 2.44 -13.84
CA LYS A 89 -0.50 2.32 -14.95
C LYS A 89 -0.43 3.53 -15.88
#